data_AF-A0A7V2F3Q9-F1
#
_entry.id   AF-A0A7V2F3Q9-F1
#
_cell.length_a   1.000
_cell.length_b   1.000
_cell.length_c   1.000
_cell.angle_alpha   90.00
_cell.angle_beta   90.00
_cell.angle_gamma   90.00
#
_symmetry.space_group_name_H-M   'P 1'
#
loop_
_entity.id
_entity.type
_entity.pdbx_description
1 polymer ?
#
loop_
_entity_poly.entity_id
_entity_poly.type
_entity_poly.pdbx_seq_one_letter_code
_entity_poly.pdbx_strand_id
1 'polypeptide(L)' 'FKGIPFVRKRTGSPVYERAIGYVECTLIDGKTIDAGSHSIFLGEIVGGACFRGDEEPMTYAYYQATKDEK' A
#
# COMPACT_ATOMS: atom_id res chain seq x y z
N PHE A 1 -8.59 4.35 11.09
CA PHE A 1 -9.09 2.96 10.98
C PHE A 1 -10.48 2.71 11.61
N LYS A 2 -11.24 3.72 12.04
CA LYS A 2 -12.58 3.49 12.62
C LYS A 2 -13.52 2.92 11.55
N GLY A 3 -14.04 1.71 11.75
CA GLY A 3 -14.98 1.06 10.83
C GLY A 3 -14.36 0.46 9.56
N ILE A 4 -13.03 0.45 9.43
CA ILE A 4 -12.34 -0.15 8.26
C ILE A 4 -11.65 -1.42 8.73
N PRO A 5 -12.03 -2.61 8.23
CA PRO A 5 -11.37 -3.87 8.58
C PRO A 5 -9.89 -3.89 8.13
N PHE A 6 -8.99 -4.23 9.05
CA PHE A 6 -7.57 -4.39 8.79
C PHE A 6 -6.96 -5.46 9.70
N VAL A 7 -5.88 -6.06 9.24
CA VAL A 7 -5.05 -7.00 10.00
C VAL A 7 -3.65 -6.43 10.17
N ARG A 8 -2.96 -6.77 11.26
CA ARG A 8 -1.52 -6.46 11.42
C ARG A 8 -0.70 -7.63 10.92
N LYS A 9 0.40 -7.33 10.22
CA LYS A 9 1.35 -8.33 9.71
C LYS A 9 2.70 -8.22 10.41
N ARG A 10 3.80 -8.68 9.78
CA ARG A 10 5.08 -8.98 10.42
C ARG A 10 5.71 -7.76 11.11
N THR A 11 5.60 -6.59 10.51
CA THR A 11 6.13 -5.31 11.00
C THR A 11 5.18 -4.60 11.96
N GLY A 12 3.99 -5.17 12.19
CA GLY A 12 2.91 -4.52 12.91
C GLY A 12 2.13 -3.49 12.08
N SER A 13 2.52 -3.25 10.82
CA SER A 13 1.82 -2.33 9.90
C SER A 13 0.40 -2.83 9.59
N PRO A 14 -0.59 -1.93 9.52
CA PRO A 14 -1.97 -2.30 9.20
C PRO A 14 -2.12 -2.60 7.70
N VAL A 15 -2.73 -3.74 7.38
CA VAL A 15 -3.05 -4.19 6.02
C VAL A 15 -4.57 -4.27 5.88
N TYR A 16 -5.12 -3.58 4.89
CA TYR A 16 -6.57 -3.60 4.64
C TYR A 16 -7.03 -4.97 4.14
N GLU A 17 -8.08 -5.51 4.75
CA GLU A 17 -8.62 -6.82 4.36
C GLU A 17 -9.29 -6.80 2.98
N ARG A 18 -9.71 -5.63 2.51
CA ARG A 18 -10.35 -5.42 1.20
C ARG A 18 -9.36 -5.09 0.08
N ALA A 19 -8.05 -5.05 0.35
CA ALA A 19 -7.06 -4.86 -0.70
C ALA A 19 -6.97 -6.09 -1.62
N ILE A 20 -6.57 -5.90 -2.88
CA ILE A 20 -6.30 -7.00 -3.80
C ILE A 20 -5.06 -7.79 -3.35
N GLY A 21 -4.08 -7.10 -2.77
CA GLY A 21 -2.90 -7.67 -2.14
C GLY A 21 -2.14 -6.60 -1.37
N TYR A 22 -1.04 -7.00 -0.74
CA TYR A 22 -0.16 -6.09 -0.02
C TYR A 22 1.30 -6.47 -0.17
N VAL A 23 2.16 -5.47 0.01
CA VAL A 23 3.59 -5.63 0.23
C VAL A 23 3.91 -4.96 1.57
N GLU A 24 4.77 -5.60 2.36
CA GLU A 24 5.20 -5.13 3.66
C GLU A 24 6.72 -4.99 3.67
N CYS A 25 7.21 -3.83 4.09
CA CYS A 25 8.63 -3.49 4.06
C CYS A 25 9.15 -2.99 5.41
N THR A 26 10.44 -3.19 5.65
CA THR A 26 11.21 -2.47 6.67
C THR A 26 12.06 -1.40 6.00
N LEU A 27 12.13 -0.20 6.58
CA LEU A 27 12.97 0.87 6.05
C LEU A 27 14.44 0.46 6.15
N ILE A 28 15.20 0.60 5.05
CA ILE A 28 16.64 0.39 5.08
C ILE A 28 17.29 1.60 5.76
N ASP A 29 18.16 1.33 6.73
CA ASP A 29 18.77 2.37 7.54
C ASP A 29 19.54 3.39 6.68
N GLY A 30 19.35 4.69 6.98
CA GLY A 30 19.91 5.79 6.20
C GLY A 30 19.44 5.89 4.73
N LYS A 31 18.38 5.17 4.31
CA LYS A 31 17.89 5.18 2.91
C LYS A 31 16.55 5.91 2.73
N THR A 32 16.40 7.02 3.43
CA THR A 32 15.39 8.04 3.12
C THR A 32 16.04 9.10 2.24
N ILE A 33 15.49 9.32 1.05
CA ILE A 33 16.00 10.29 0.07
C ILE A 33 15.11 11.54 0.14
N ASP A 34 15.71 12.71 0.33
CA ASP A 34 15.03 14.00 0.21
C ASP A 34 14.75 14.32 -1.26
N ALA A 35 13.48 14.57 -1.60
CA ALA A 35 13.02 14.96 -2.93
C ALA A 35 12.35 16.35 -2.91
N GLY A 36 12.74 17.21 -1.96
CA GLY A 36 12.24 18.57 -1.78
C GLY A 36 10.91 18.60 -1.05
N SER A 37 9.80 18.46 -1.79
CA SER A 37 8.45 18.46 -1.19
C SER A 37 8.02 17.11 -0.62
N HIS A 38 8.76 16.05 -0.93
CA HIS A 38 8.47 14.67 -0.55
C HIS A 38 9.76 13.97 -0.09
N SER A 39 9.59 12.81 0.54
CA SER A 39 10.68 11.88 0.83
C SER A 39 10.42 10.55 0.13
N ILE A 40 11.46 9.97 -0.47
CA ILE A 40 11.42 8.62 -1.02
C ILE A 40 11.99 7.67 0.03
N PHE A 41 11.20 6.69 0.45
CA PHE A 41 11.60 5.68 1.43
C PHE A 41 12.01 4.39 0.70
N LEU A 42 13.27 3.97 0.82
CA LEU A 42 13.71 2.68 0.30
C LEU A 42 13.51 1.59 1.37
N GLY A 43 12.58 0.68 1.10
CA GLY A 43 12.27 -0.44 2.00
C GLY A 43 12.72 -1.79 1.46
N GLU A 44 13.16 -2.68 2.34
CA GLU A 44 13.35 -4.10 2.07
C GLU A 44 12.02 -4.83 2.25
N ILE A 45 11.64 -5.67 1.27
CA ILE A 45 10.40 -6.46 1.34
C ILE A 45 10.58 -7.59 2.37
N VAL A 46 9.74 -7.58 3.41
CA VAL A 46 9.76 -8.59 4.48
C VAL A 46 8.49 -9.43 4.54
N GLY A 47 7.49 -9.10 3.72
CA GLY A 47 6.24 -9.83 3.62
C GLY A 47 5.38 -9.33 2.46
N GLY A 48 4.38 -10.13 2.10
CA GLY A 48 3.40 -9.79 1.10
C GLY A 48 2.45 -10.96 0.87
N ALA A 49 1.26 -10.65 0.37
CA ALA A 49 0.32 -11.67 -0.09
C ALA A 49 -0.62 -11.09 -1.13
N CYS A 50 -1.09 -11.94 -2.03
CA CYS A 50 -2.21 -11.66 -2.90
C CYS A 50 -3.48 -12.25 -2.27
N PHE A 51 -4.50 -11.42 -2.05
CA PHE A 51 -5.77 -11.85 -1.45
C PHE A 51 -6.83 -12.16 -2.52
N ARG A 52 -6.79 -11.45 -3.64
CA ARG A 52 -7.80 -11.48 -4.72
C ARG A 52 -7.10 -11.41 -6.08
N GLY A 53 -6.30 -12.43 -6.40
CA GLY A 53 -5.40 -12.39 -7.57
C GLY A 53 -6.07 -12.42 -8.94
N ASP A 54 -7.38 -12.67 -8.95
CA ASP A 54 -8.27 -12.65 -10.10
C ASP A 54 -8.98 -11.30 -10.30
N GLU A 55 -8.94 -10.40 -9.30
CA GLU A 55 -9.51 -9.06 -9.41
C GLU A 55 -8.57 -8.08 -10.11
N GLU A 56 -9.14 -7.18 -10.91
CA GLU A 56 -8.40 -6.16 -11.63
C GLU A 56 -7.94 -5.03 -10.70
N PRO A 57 -6.64 -4.67 -10.67
CA PRO A 57 -6.16 -3.58 -9.84
C PRO A 57 -6.73 -2.22 -10.29
N MET A 58 -7.13 -1.41 -9.31
CA MET A 58 -7.51 -0.03 -9.58
C MET A 58 -6.30 0.75 -10.11
N THR A 59 -6.39 1.22 -11.35
CA THR A 59 -5.37 2.07 -11.95
C THR A 59 -5.63 3.54 -11.61
N TYR A 60 -4.56 4.35 -11.63
CA TYR A 60 -4.71 5.80 -11.45
C TYR A 60 -5.50 6.44 -12.61
N ALA A 61 -5.36 5.91 -13.83
CA ALA A 61 -6.11 6.37 -14.99
C ALA A 61 -7.62 6.14 -14.81
N TYR A 62 -8.01 4.95 -14.32
CA TYR A 62 -9.40 4.64 -13.99
C TYR A 62 -9.95 5.57 -12.91
N TYR A 63 -9.20 5.78 -11.81
CA TYR A 63 -9.61 6.72 -10.76
C TYR A 63 -9.83 8.12 -11.31
N GLN A 64 -8.91 8.66 -12.12
CA GLN A 64 -9.07 10.00 -12.69
C GLN A 64 -10.28 10.14 -13.61
N ALA A 65 -10.63 9.08 -14.35
CA ALA A 65 -11.81 9.06 -15.20
C ALA A 65 -13.13 9.02 -14.43
N THR A 66 -13.14 8.39 -13.24
CA THR A 66 -14.37 8.07 -12.49
C THR A 66 -14.55 8.86 -11.20
N LYS A 67 -13.54 9.60 -10.72
CA LYS A 67 -13.57 10.29 -9.41
C LYS A 67 -14.71 11.29 -9.22
N ASP A 68 -15.30 11.78 -10.30
CA ASP A 68 -16.41 12.75 -10.28
C ASP A 68 -17.78 12.10 -10.55
N GLU A 69 -17.81 10.78 -10.79
CA GLU A 69 -19.05 10.01 -10.92
C GLU A 69 -19.72 9.89 -9.54
N LYS A 70 -21.05 10.06 -9.51
CA LYS A 70 -21.87 10.02 -8.28
C LYS A 70 -22.55 8.68 -8.07
#